data_AF-A0A0B4K7X4-F1
#
_entry.id   AF-A0A0B4K7X4-F1
#
_cell.length_a   1.000
_cell.length_b   1.000
_cell.length_c   1.000
_cell.angle_alpha   90.00
_cell.angle_beta   90.00
_cell.angle_gamma   90.00
#
_symmetry.space_group_name_H-M   'P 1'
#
loop_
_entity.id
_entity.type
_entity.pdbx_description
1 polymer ?
#
loop_
_entity_poly.entity_id
_entity_poly.type
_entity_poly.pdbx_seq_one_letter_code
_entity_poly.pdbx_strand_id
1 'polypeptide(L)'
;MRASLLVCVILATVFFLNVSASNSSSSEEGSQACRRNVQRNCSSTTKTCARLGRANICQAFKNDCQRQLSNCGSKKFYRKVDVALCRGLPIDVVRPCGSGNN
;
A
#
# COMPACT_ATOMS: atom_id res chain seq x y z
N MET A 1 -23.81 -46.44 -14.13
CA MET A 1 -23.37 -45.88 -12.82
C MET A 1 -21.93 -45.31 -12.82
N ARG A 2 -21.36 -44.90 -13.97
CA ARG A 2 -19.98 -44.35 -14.03
C ARG A 2 -19.92 -42.86 -14.40
N ALA A 3 -20.97 -42.33 -15.05
CA ALA A 3 -21.04 -40.93 -15.44
C ALA A 3 -21.23 -39.97 -14.25
N SER A 4 -22.00 -40.38 -13.22
CA SER A 4 -22.22 -39.53 -12.02
C SER A 4 -20.94 -39.26 -11.22
N LEU A 5 -20.02 -40.22 -11.16
CA LEU A 5 -18.75 -40.04 -10.42
C LEU A 5 -17.86 -39.01 -11.13
N LEU A 6 -17.85 -38.98 -12.46
CA LEU A 6 -17.08 -38.01 -13.24
C LEU A 6 -17.60 -36.58 -13.04
N VAL A 7 -18.93 -36.41 -12.96
CA VAL A 7 -19.56 -35.10 -12.68
C VAL A 7 -19.18 -34.59 -11.29
N CYS A 8 -19.17 -35.47 -10.27
CA CYS A 8 -18.76 -35.09 -8.91
C CYS A 8 -17.28 -34.69 -8.83
N VAL A 9 -16.40 -35.37 -9.57
CA VAL A 9 -14.96 -35.03 -9.59
C VAL A 9 -14.73 -33.69 -10.28
N ILE A 10 -15.43 -33.39 -11.39
CA ILE A 10 -15.31 -32.10 -12.09
C ILE A 10 -15.84 -30.95 -11.22
N LEU A 11 -16.95 -31.15 -10.50
CA LEU A 11 -17.48 -30.14 -9.58
C LEU A 11 -16.52 -29.89 -8.40
N ALA A 12 -15.90 -30.93 -7.86
CA ALA A 12 -14.93 -30.79 -6.79
C ALA A 12 -13.67 -30.03 -7.24
N THR A 13 -13.12 -30.32 -8.43
CA THR A 13 -11.91 -29.66 -8.93
C THR A 13 -12.14 -28.18 -9.23
N VAL A 14 -13.30 -27.80 -9.78
CA VAL A 14 -13.67 -26.38 -9.97
C VAL A 14 -13.78 -25.64 -8.63
N PHE A 15 -14.25 -26.30 -7.57
CA PHE A 15 -14.35 -25.70 -6.24
C PHE A 15 -12.97 -25.43 -5.62
N PHE A 16 -12.03 -26.38 -5.73
CA PHE A 16 -10.67 -26.21 -5.19
C PHE A 16 -9.82 -25.17 -5.97
N LEU A 17 -10.04 -25.02 -7.28
CA LEU A 17 -9.33 -24.02 -8.09
C LEU A 17 -9.80 -22.57 -7.81
N ASN A 18 -11.04 -22.37 -7.35
CA ASN A 18 -11.53 -21.05 -6.94
C ASN A 18 -11.01 -20.59 -5.56
N VAL A 19 -10.62 -21.52 -4.69
CA VAL A 19 -10.10 -21.20 -3.33
C VAL A 19 -8.62 -20.77 -3.37
N SER A 20 -7.86 -21.15 -4.40
CA SER A 20 -6.41 -20.93 -4.45
C SER A 20 -6.01 -19.60 -5.11
N ALA A 21 -6.97 -18.78 -5.54
CA ALA A 21 -6.67 -17.42 -5.96
C ALA A 21 -6.47 -16.55 -4.70
N SER A 22 -5.31 -16.70 -4.06
CA SER A 22 -4.69 -15.68 -3.21
C SER A 22 -4.29 -14.50 -4.10
N ASN A 23 -5.30 -13.90 -4.73
CA ASN A 23 -5.17 -12.66 -5.45
C ASN A 23 -4.95 -11.63 -4.36
N SER A 24 -3.83 -10.93 -4.42
CA SER A 24 -3.47 -9.79 -3.56
C SER A 24 -4.41 -8.61 -3.83
N SER A 25 -5.71 -8.85 -3.72
CA SER A 25 -6.72 -7.82 -3.65
C SER A 25 -6.49 -7.15 -2.32
N SER A 26 -6.13 -5.88 -2.38
CA SER A 26 -6.26 -4.97 -1.25
C SER A 26 -7.73 -4.95 -0.86
N SER A 27 -8.16 -5.92 -0.06
CA SER A 27 -9.48 -5.96 0.54
C SER A 27 -9.61 -4.78 1.49
N GLU A 28 -10.81 -4.24 1.62
CA GLU A 28 -11.10 -3.20 2.62
C GLU A 28 -10.62 -3.64 4.02
N GLU A 29 -10.73 -4.93 4.33
CA GLU A 29 -10.22 -5.56 5.55
C GLU A 29 -8.69 -5.46 5.69
N GLY A 30 -7.92 -5.73 4.63
CA GLY A 30 -6.46 -5.57 4.63
C GLY A 30 -6.03 -4.11 4.83
N SER A 31 -6.77 -3.17 4.24
CA SER A 31 -6.52 -1.73 4.43
C SER A 31 -6.80 -1.27 5.87
N GLN A 32 -7.85 -1.81 6.51
CA GLN A 32 -8.19 -1.53 7.90
C GLN A 32 -7.17 -2.14 8.87
N ALA A 33 -6.73 -3.37 8.63
CA ALA A 33 -5.67 -4.01 9.41
C ALA A 33 -4.36 -3.20 9.35
N CYS A 34 -3.97 -2.74 8.15
CA CYS A 34 -2.83 -1.86 7.95
C CYS A 34 -2.97 -0.55 8.76
N ARG A 35 -4.12 0.13 8.67
CA ARG A 35 -4.36 1.37 9.41
C ARG A 35 -4.24 1.18 10.93
N ARG A 36 -4.86 0.12 11.47
CA ARG A 36 -4.77 -0.21 12.90
C ARG A 36 -3.32 -0.49 13.33
N ASN A 37 -2.57 -1.23 12.51
CA ASN A 37 -1.17 -1.53 12.80
C ASN A 37 -0.29 -0.27 12.81
N VAL A 38 -0.47 0.61 11.82
CA VAL A 38 0.28 1.88 11.74
C VAL A 38 -0.06 2.79 12.92
N GLN A 39 -1.34 2.92 13.28
CA GLN A 39 -1.78 3.74 14.41
C GLN A 39 -1.21 3.24 15.75
N ARG A 40 -1.20 1.92 15.99
CA ARG A 40 -0.66 1.33 17.21
C ARG A 40 0.85 1.54 17.37
N ASN A 41 1.59 1.52 16.26
CA ASN A 41 3.05 1.64 16.26
C ASN A 41 3.53 3.07 15.94
N CYS A 42 2.61 4.05 15.91
CA CYS A 42 2.97 5.41 15.54
C CYS A 42 3.69 6.13 16.69
N SER A 43 4.99 6.31 16.55
CA SER A 43 5.83 7.13 17.44
C SER A 43 6.42 8.37 16.77
N SER A 44 6.29 8.49 15.44
CA SER A 44 6.91 9.57 14.68
C SER A 44 6.11 10.87 14.78
N THR A 45 6.78 11.94 15.20
CA THR A 45 6.22 13.31 15.26
C THR A 45 6.88 14.27 14.28
N THR A 46 7.96 13.83 13.63
CA THR A 46 8.79 14.65 12.75
C THR A 46 8.31 14.58 11.30
N LYS A 47 8.32 15.73 10.61
CA LYS A 47 8.02 15.82 9.17
C LYS A 47 8.85 14.84 8.36
N THR A 48 8.21 14.14 7.43
CA THR A 48 8.90 13.20 6.51
C THR A 48 8.65 13.56 5.06
N CYS A 49 9.57 13.21 4.18
CA CYS A 49 9.39 13.31 2.74
C CYS A 49 9.23 11.91 2.15
N ALA A 50 8.34 11.77 1.16
CA ALA A 50 8.22 10.54 0.43
C ALA A 50 8.03 10.79 -1.06
N ARG A 51 8.60 9.90 -1.88
CA ARG A 51 8.43 9.87 -3.33
C ARG A 51 7.26 8.97 -3.71
N LEU A 52 6.41 9.46 -4.59
CA LEU A 52 5.27 8.73 -5.13
C LEU A 52 5.71 7.82 -6.28
N GLY A 53 5.68 6.51 -6.05
CA GLY A 53 6.04 5.50 -7.04
C GLY A 53 7.46 5.68 -7.60
N ARG A 54 7.59 5.65 -8.93
CA ARG A 54 8.86 5.81 -9.66
C ARG A 54 9.06 7.20 -10.26
N ALA A 55 8.04 8.05 -10.27
CA ALA A 55 8.16 9.40 -10.82
C ALA A 55 8.98 10.30 -9.88
N ASN A 56 9.54 11.40 -10.40
CA ASN A 56 10.22 12.41 -9.59
C ASN A 56 9.21 13.33 -8.88
N ILE A 57 8.25 12.74 -8.18
CA ILE A 57 7.16 13.43 -7.49
C ILE A 57 7.27 13.10 -6.01
N CYS A 58 7.34 14.14 -5.19
CA CYS A 58 7.45 14.05 -3.74
C CYS A 58 6.26 14.69 -3.05
N GLN A 59 6.00 14.23 -1.83
CA GLN A 59 5.02 14.80 -0.91
C GLN A 59 5.63 14.84 0.49
N ALA A 60 5.49 15.99 1.15
CA ALA A 60 5.79 16.11 2.57
C ALA A 60 4.61 15.59 3.38
N PHE A 61 4.89 14.78 4.40
CA PHE A 61 3.90 14.28 5.35
C PHE A 61 4.19 14.86 6.73
N LYS A 62 3.14 15.06 7.52
CA LYS A 62 3.27 15.51 8.92
C LYS A 62 4.25 14.63 9.71
N ASN A 63 4.18 13.33 9.48
CA ASN A 63 5.07 12.33 10.06
C ASN A 63 5.11 11.03 9.25
N ASP A 64 5.98 10.09 9.66
CA ASP A 64 6.11 8.80 8.97
C ASP A 64 4.82 7.97 9.06
N CYS A 65 4.03 8.13 10.13
CA CYS A 65 2.78 7.40 10.30
C CYS A 65 1.76 7.79 9.23
N GLN A 66 1.62 9.08 8.92
CA GLN A 66 0.72 9.52 7.85
C GLN A 66 1.15 8.97 6.49
N ARG A 67 2.46 8.95 6.20
CA ARG A 67 2.99 8.31 4.99
C ARG A 67 2.59 6.82 4.92
N GLN A 68 2.76 6.09 6.01
CA GLN A 68 2.40 4.67 6.08
C GLN A 68 0.88 4.46 5.93
N LEU A 69 0.06 5.31 6.55
CA LEU A 69 -1.40 5.29 6.41
C LEU A 69 -1.83 5.50 4.95
N SER A 70 -1.14 6.38 4.21
CA SER A 70 -1.39 6.58 2.78
C SER A 70 -1.08 5.35 1.93
N ASN A 71 -0.16 4.48 2.38
CA ASN A 71 0.18 3.24 1.68
C ASN A 71 -0.84 2.11 1.93
N CYS A 72 -1.72 2.21 2.93
CA CYS A 72 -2.70 1.17 3.24
C CYS A 72 -3.81 0.99 2.17
N GLY A 73 -4.03 1.97 1.29
CA GLY A 73 -5.17 2.03 0.35
C GLY A 73 -4.84 1.77 -1.13
N SER A 74 -3.69 1.12 -1.41
CA SER A 74 -3.29 0.48 -2.68
C SER A 74 -3.29 1.26 -4.01
N LYS A 75 -3.71 2.53 -4.08
CA LYS A 75 -3.61 3.32 -5.33
C LYS A 75 -2.35 4.16 -5.46
N LYS A 76 -1.73 4.53 -4.34
CA LYS A 76 -0.55 5.40 -4.29
C LYS A 76 0.45 4.82 -3.31
N PHE A 77 1.67 4.55 -3.78
CA PHE A 77 2.75 4.04 -2.94
C PHE A 77 3.79 5.13 -2.71
N TYR A 78 4.01 5.49 -1.44
CA TYR A 78 4.96 6.49 -0.99
C TYR A 78 6.19 5.82 -0.38
N ARG A 79 7.33 5.93 -1.07
CA ARG A 79 8.64 5.50 -0.57
C ARG A 79 9.27 6.64 0.22
N LYS A 80 9.64 6.40 1.48
CA LYS A 80 10.39 7.38 2.27
C LYS A 80 11.68 7.78 1.56
N VAL A 81 11.98 9.07 1.52
CA VAL A 81 13.22 9.64 0.95
C VAL A 81 13.77 10.73 1.87
N ASP A 82 14.93 11.28 1.53
CA ASP A 82 15.53 12.37 2.30
C ASP A 82 14.61 13.59 2.39
N VAL A 83 14.60 14.25 3.55
CA VAL A 83 13.70 15.39 3.82
C VAL A 83 14.05 16.62 2.96
N ALA A 84 15.29 16.73 2.50
CA ALA A 84 15.77 17.81 1.63
C ALA A 84 15.04 17.82 0.28
N LEU A 85 14.60 16.66 -0.22
CA LEU A 85 13.82 16.55 -1.47
C LEU A 85 12.44 17.23 -1.36
N CYS A 86 11.92 17.42 -0.14
CA CYS A 86 10.68 18.14 0.14
C CYS A 86 10.93 19.52 0.77
N ARG A 87 12.14 20.09 0.65
CA ARG A 87 12.44 21.42 1.21
C ARG A 87 11.55 22.48 0.53
N GLY A 88 10.83 23.25 1.34
CA GLY A 88 9.87 24.25 0.85
C GLY A 88 8.53 23.68 0.34
N LEU A 89 8.33 22.36 0.35
CA LEU A 89 7.02 21.78 0.01
C LEU A 89 6.07 21.87 1.21
N PRO A 90 4.82 22.33 1.01
CA PRO A 90 3.78 22.23 2.02
C PRO A 90 3.41 20.77 2.30
N ILE A 91 2.91 20.51 3.52
CA ILE A 91 2.44 19.18 3.93
C ILE A 91 1.24 18.79 3.07
N ASP A 92 1.19 17.52 2.70
CA ASP A 92 0.13 16.89 1.90
C ASP A 92 -0.04 17.43 0.47
N VAL A 93 0.93 18.19 -0.01
CA VAL A 93 0.96 18.68 -1.40
C VAL A 93 1.98 17.90 -2.22
N VAL A 94 1.50 17.39 -3.34
CA VAL A 94 2.29 16.63 -4.32
C VAL A 94 2.97 17.59 -5.27
N ARG A 95 4.31 17.55 -5.35
CA ARG A 95 5.12 18.41 -6.24
C ARG A 95 6.30 17.63 -6.80
N PRO A 96 6.97 18.11 -7.86
CA PRO A 96 8.27 17.57 -8.24
C PRO A 96 9.23 17.56 -7.03
N CYS A 97 9.99 16.48 -6.85
CA CYS A 97 11.02 16.45 -5.82
C CYS A 97 12.09 17.51 -6.15
N GLY A 98 12.62 18.19 -5.12
CA GLY A 98 13.76 19.07 -5.28
C GLY A 98 15.05 18.32 -5.59
N SER A 99 16.13 19.07 -5.86
CA SER A 99 17.49 18.51 -5.84
C SER A 99 17.95 18.40 -4.39
N GLY A 100 17.82 17.21 -3.82
CA GLY A 100 18.50 16.86 -2.57
C GLY A 100 19.86 16.30 -2.93
N ASN A 101 20.94 16.95 -2.49
CA ASN A 101 22.24 16.27 -2.43
C ASN A 101 22.10 15.15 -1.39
N ASN A 102 22.37 13.90 -1.81
CA ASN A 102 22.55 12.79 -0.87
C ASN A 102 23.84 12.98 -0.07
#